data_AF-A0A674M971-F1
#
_entry.id   AF-A0A674M971-F1
#
_cell.length_a   1.000
_cell.length_b   1.000
_cell.length_c   1.000
_cell.angle_alpha   90.00
_cell.angle_beta   90.00
_cell.angle_gamma   90.00
#
_symmetry.space_group_name_H-M   'P 1'
#
loop_
_entity.id
_entity.type
_entity.pdbx_description
1 polymer ?
#
loop_
_entity_poly.entity_id
_entity_poly.type
_entity_poly.pdbx_seq_one_letter_code
_entity_poly.pdbx_strand_id
1 'polypeptide(L)'
;RAKMEQSDNLKSLTPAELRLLIRSEDPRIRNTTGLANGYQQANVIILPDKLADDFEEFCQKNPVPLPLLYRSKSGQSSCPPLAKCVDIRTDISEYNVYENGKLVKTISNLSQTEQNYWSSMVSFYLGCSFGFEGSLKEAGIPVRNVEQGTNVSMYKTSLFCVGAGVFRCPLVVTMRPIPSALLDAAVNVTHLNPLAHGAPVHIGDPAFLGIQDLSKPDYGECVDLQTGDVTVFWACGVTAIEAILSSKPSLAFSHSPGCMFLSDIQEPSINPPSESTNLTTSEFIPRCFLISHNPLLYSLASQRAVNKIRKMEKIIGEDPGKINQKGFILFLATALIHTFSASVYFHCFLFCSPPDETDGPPGAIAMASMLLSLGKKVTIITDRRAVNLNRDIINECVKKGILKTTVPLVTFEDCGADSALQFLCHNGDPKYPRFDHLVAIERSGRAADGNYYNMRGINIKHLVDPIDDLFIAAKNIPGIMTTGIGDGGNELGMGKLKDKVKAFMTNGKLIACDVPADYAITAGVSNWGGYALTCGLYLLNSCPSHRRYLTRGLLQPINKEEQFQDWASNLPSVIKEELLLAKLMSLGVRSGKTGHLAMEVDGLTFHPTHSDIITRLLKVTHDE
;
A
#
# COMPACT_ATOMS: atom_id res chain seq x y z
N ARG A 1 8.09 46.77 -20.01
CA ARG A 1 8.73 46.37 -21.29
C ARG A 1 10.21 46.75 -21.33
N ALA A 2 10.59 48.03 -21.48
CA ALA A 2 12.01 48.44 -21.54
C ALA A 2 12.89 48.04 -20.33
N LYS A 3 12.35 48.06 -19.09
CA LYS A 3 13.07 47.58 -17.89
C LYS A 3 13.18 46.04 -17.78
N MET A 4 12.28 45.29 -18.42
CA MET A 4 12.27 43.81 -18.40
C MET A 4 13.17 43.22 -19.48
N GLU A 5 13.20 43.85 -20.66
CA GLU A 5 14.09 43.47 -21.76
C GLU A 5 15.58 43.65 -21.39
N GLN A 6 15.88 44.54 -20.43
CA GLN A 6 17.22 44.77 -19.88
C GLN A 6 17.56 43.94 -18.62
N SER A 7 16.62 43.18 -18.06
CA SER A 7 16.92 42.34 -16.88
C SER A 7 17.65 41.06 -17.31
N ASP A 8 18.89 40.89 -16.88
CA ASP A 8 19.69 39.68 -17.12
C ASP A 8 19.23 38.47 -16.28
N ASN A 9 18.41 38.71 -15.25
CA ASN A 9 17.94 37.64 -14.35
C ASN A 9 16.44 37.36 -14.55
N LEU A 10 16.12 36.36 -15.38
CA LEU A 10 14.73 35.90 -15.59
C LEU A 10 14.09 35.32 -14.32
N LYS A 11 14.89 34.84 -13.36
CA LYS A 11 14.38 34.17 -12.14
C LYS A 11 13.74 35.14 -11.14
N SER A 12 14.04 36.43 -11.23
CA SER A 12 13.45 37.45 -10.35
C SER A 12 12.16 38.06 -10.90
N LEU A 13 11.73 37.65 -12.10
CA LEU A 13 10.51 38.15 -12.72
C LEU A 13 9.27 37.44 -12.15
N THR A 14 8.17 38.19 -12.07
CA THR A 14 6.87 37.66 -11.69
C THR A 14 6.30 36.75 -12.79
N PRO A 15 5.37 35.82 -12.47
CA PRO A 15 4.69 35.01 -13.48
C PRO A 15 4.06 35.83 -14.61
N ALA A 16 3.44 36.96 -14.28
CA ALA A 16 2.84 37.86 -15.27
C ALA A 16 3.86 38.46 -16.24
N GLU A 17 5.03 38.86 -15.73
CA GLU A 17 6.14 39.37 -16.55
C GLU A 17 6.72 38.28 -17.46
N LEU A 18 6.87 37.07 -16.92
CA LEU A 18 7.35 35.92 -17.70
C LEU A 18 6.37 35.53 -18.82
N ARG A 19 5.06 35.48 -18.54
CA ARG A 19 4.03 35.25 -19.57
C ARG A 19 4.07 36.33 -20.66
N LEU A 20 4.33 37.59 -20.31
CA LEU A 20 4.47 38.68 -21.30
C LEU A 20 5.70 38.52 -22.19
N LEU A 21 6.82 38.02 -21.65
CA LEU A 21 8.02 37.70 -22.43
C LEU A 21 7.78 36.51 -23.36
N ILE A 22 7.13 35.45 -22.87
CA ILE A 22 6.73 34.29 -23.66
C ILE A 22 5.83 34.73 -24.83
N ARG A 23 4.80 35.55 -24.54
CA ARG A 23 3.90 36.12 -25.55
C ARG A 23 4.63 36.99 -26.59
N SER A 24 5.77 37.57 -26.21
CA SER A 24 6.61 38.37 -27.11
C SER A 24 7.67 37.54 -27.84
N GLU A 25 7.65 36.21 -27.70
CA GLU A 25 8.61 35.26 -28.28
C GLU A 25 10.07 35.57 -27.90
N ASP A 26 10.30 35.96 -26.64
CA ASP A 26 11.65 36.26 -26.14
C ASP A 26 12.55 35.01 -26.23
N PRO A 27 13.68 35.07 -26.96
CA PRO A 27 14.52 33.90 -27.23
C PRO A 27 15.22 33.33 -25.99
N ARG A 28 15.20 34.08 -24.87
CA ARG A 28 15.80 33.66 -23.61
C ARG A 28 14.94 32.61 -22.88
N ILE A 29 13.65 32.53 -23.17
CA ILE A 29 12.72 31.60 -22.51
C ILE A 29 12.42 30.42 -23.43
N ARG A 30 13.25 29.37 -23.33
CA ARG A 30 13.03 28.10 -24.05
C ARG A 30 12.19 27.10 -23.27
N ASN A 31 12.24 27.14 -21.94
CA ASN A 31 11.44 26.33 -21.03
C ASN A 31 11.14 27.14 -19.76
N THR A 32 10.23 26.65 -18.92
CA THR A 32 9.81 27.30 -17.66
C THR A 32 10.44 26.68 -16.42
N THR A 33 11.42 25.78 -16.61
CA THR A 33 12.08 25.06 -15.51
C THR A 33 12.89 26.04 -14.66
N GLY A 34 12.60 26.10 -13.36
CA GLY A 34 13.28 27.00 -12.41
C GLY A 34 12.98 28.49 -12.61
N LEU A 35 11.94 28.83 -13.39
CA LEU A 35 11.36 30.17 -13.46
C LEU A 35 10.15 30.27 -12.52
N ALA A 36 9.80 31.48 -12.09
CA ALA A 36 8.66 31.75 -11.21
C ALA A 36 8.66 30.92 -9.90
N ASN A 37 9.81 30.78 -9.24
CA ASN A 37 9.92 30.04 -7.98
C ASN A 37 8.92 30.57 -6.94
N GLY A 38 8.22 29.66 -6.26
CA GLY A 38 7.18 29.97 -5.28
C GLY A 38 5.78 30.21 -5.87
N TYR A 39 5.60 30.01 -7.18
CA TYR A 39 4.31 30.06 -7.84
C TYR A 39 3.93 28.71 -8.46
N GLN A 40 2.64 28.37 -8.39
CA GLN A 40 2.12 27.13 -8.93
C GLN A 40 2.21 27.14 -10.47
N GLN A 41 2.74 26.08 -11.04
CA GLN A 41 2.74 25.85 -12.49
C GLN A 41 1.70 24.78 -12.85
N ALA A 42 1.12 24.87 -14.05
CA ALA A 42 0.10 23.94 -14.53
C ALA A 42 0.51 23.27 -15.84
N ASN A 43 0.26 21.97 -15.92
CA ASN A 43 0.17 21.26 -17.20
C ASN A 43 -1.08 21.75 -17.93
N VAL A 44 -0.99 21.96 -19.23
CA VAL A 44 -2.14 22.37 -20.04
C VAL A 44 -2.44 21.36 -21.13
N ILE A 45 -3.72 21.06 -21.25
CA ILE A 45 -4.33 20.19 -22.25
C ILE A 45 -5.50 20.93 -22.87
N ILE A 46 -5.62 20.90 -24.19
CA ILE A 46 -6.69 21.56 -24.94
C ILE A 46 -7.35 20.52 -25.84
N LEU A 47 -8.66 20.37 -25.68
CA LEU A 47 -9.47 19.35 -26.33
C LEU A 47 -10.70 19.97 -27.00
N PRO A 48 -11.28 19.31 -28.02
CA PRO A 48 -12.58 19.67 -28.54
C PRO A 48 -13.65 19.64 -27.43
N ASP A 49 -14.57 20.60 -27.44
CA ASP A 49 -15.62 20.74 -26.43
C ASP A 49 -16.49 19.48 -26.27
N LYS A 50 -16.72 18.74 -27.35
CA LYS A 50 -17.40 17.43 -27.34
C LYS A 50 -16.76 16.38 -26.43
N LEU A 51 -15.47 16.51 -26.13
CA LEU A 51 -14.73 15.61 -25.23
C LEU A 51 -14.55 16.20 -23.83
N ALA A 52 -14.99 17.43 -23.59
CA ALA A 52 -14.66 18.16 -22.39
C ALA A 52 -15.33 17.58 -21.13
N ASP A 53 -16.60 17.15 -21.24
CA ASP A 53 -17.32 16.55 -20.10
C ASP A 53 -16.72 15.19 -19.73
N ASP A 54 -16.46 14.34 -20.73
CA ASP A 54 -15.76 13.06 -20.56
C ASP A 54 -14.40 13.24 -19.88
N PHE A 55 -13.62 14.25 -20.30
CA PHE A 55 -12.30 14.51 -19.74
C PHE A 55 -12.35 15.08 -18.32
N GLU A 56 -13.33 15.92 -18.00
CA GLU A 56 -13.55 16.41 -16.64
C GLU A 56 -13.91 15.26 -15.69
N GLU A 57 -14.84 14.39 -16.09
CA GLU A 57 -15.18 13.18 -15.33
C GLU A 57 -13.96 12.27 -15.17
N PHE A 58 -13.14 12.13 -16.22
CA PHE A 58 -11.89 11.38 -16.18
C PHE A 58 -10.89 11.96 -15.16
N CYS A 59 -10.75 13.29 -15.10
CA CYS A 59 -9.91 13.95 -14.09
C CYS A 59 -10.47 13.75 -12.67
N GLN A 60 -11.78 13.87 -12.47
CA GLN A 60 -12.43 13.66 -11.18
C GLN A 60 -12.25 12.24 -10.64
N LYS A 61 -12.29 11.23 -11.53
CA LYS A 61 -12.01 9.83 -11.19
C LYS A 61 -10.52 9.53 -10.98
N ASN A 62 -9.63 10.37 -11.47
CA ASN A 62 -8.17 10.18 -11.39
C ASN A 62 -7.45 11.45 -10.86
N PRO A 63 -7.83 11.98 -9.69
CA PRO A 63 -7.39 13.30 -9.24
C PRO A 63 -5.92 13.36 -8.86
N VAL A 64 -5.28 12.22 -8.60
CA VAL A 64 -3.85 12.16 -8.26
C VAL A 64 -2.98 12.39 -9.50
N PRO A 65 -3.10 11.63 -10.61
CA PRO A 65 -2.37 11.96 -11.84
C PRO A 65 -2.92 13.21 -12.56
N LEU A 66 -4.21 13.53 -12.39
CA LEU A 66 -4.90 14.61 -13.10
C LEU A 66 -5.57 15.60 -12.13
N PRO A 67 -4.80 16.32 -11.29
CA PRO A 67 -5.37 17.28 -10.35
C PRO A 67 -5.90 18.50 -11.11
N LEU A 68 -7.20 18.54 -11.39
CA LEU A 68 -7.82 19.60 -12.16
C LEU A 68 -7.88 20.90 -11.35
N LEU A 69 -7.14 21.92 -11.78
CA LEU A 69 -7.16 23.26 -11.18
C LEU A 69 -8.23 24.14 -11.82
N TYR A 70 -8.39 24.06 -13.14
CA TYR A 70 -9.36 24.86 -13.88
C TYR A 70 -9.75 24.22 -15.22
N ARG A 71 -11.04 24.31 -15.55
CA ARG A 71 -11.62 24.00 -16.86
C ARG A 71 -12.17 25.31 -17.47
N SER A 72 -11.74 25.66 -18.68
CA SER A 72 -12.26 26.83 -19.39
C SER A 72 -13.65 26.56 -19.99
N LYS A 73 -14.39 27.61 -20.34
CA LYS A 73 -15.51 27.47 -21.30
C LYS A 73 -14.98 27.19 -22.71
N SER A 74 -15.83 26.67 -23.58
CA SER A 74 -15.51 26.50 -25.00
C SER A 74 -15.13 27.86 -25.63
N GLY A 75 -13.99 27.92 -26.31
CA GLY A 75 -13.44 29.14 -26.91
C GLY A 75 -12.82 30.15 -25.96
N GLN A 76 -12.85 29.92 -24.65
CA GLN A 76 -12.28 30.84 -23.68
C GLN A 76 -10.75 30.70 -23.60
N SER A 77 -10.02 31.78 -23.86
CA SER A 77 -8.55 31.81 -23.76
C SER A 77 -8.01 32.24 -22.39
N SER A 78 -8.86 32.80 -21.53
CA SER A 78 -8.49 33.25 -20.19
C SER A 78 -8.71 32.16 -19.13
N CYS A 79 -7.98 32.24 -18.02
CA CYS A 79 -8.17 31.41 -16.83
C CYS A 79 -8.20 32.24 -15.54
N PRO A 80 -9.27 33.04 -15.31
CA PRO A 80 -9.31 34.03 -14.23
C PRO A 80 -8.96 33.51 -12.82
N PRO A 81 -9.32 32.27 -12.43
CA PRO A 81 -8.92 31.74 -11.12
C PRO A 81 -7.41 31.52 -10.95
N LEU A 82 -6.67 31.29 -12.03
CA LEU A 82 -5.24 30.96 -11.98
C LEU A 82 -4.35 32.18 -12.24
N ALA A 83 -4.76 33.08 -13.13
CA ALA A 83 -3.98 34.26 -13.45
C ALA A 83 -4.79 35.34 -14.17
N LYS A 84 -4.35 36.59 -14.03
CA LYS A 84 -4.95 37.76 -14.70
C LYS A 84 -4.29 38.01 -16.06
N CYS A 85 -5.06 38.59 -16.99
CA CYS A 85 -4.60 39.02 -18.32
C CYS A 85 -3.94 37.91 -19.17
N VAL A 86 -4.43 36.68 -19.02
CA VAL A 86 -3.92 35.48 -19.70
C VAL A 86 -4.56 35.29 -21.07
N ASP A 87 -3.74 34.87 -22.02
CA ASP A 87 -4.17 34.26 -23.27
C ASP A 87 -3.42 32.94 -23.47
N ILE A 88 -4.11 31.82 -23.22
CA ILE A 88 -3.52 30.49 -23.29
C ILE A 88 -3.09 30.07 -24.70
N ARG A 89 -3.33 30.89 -25.73
CA ARG A 89 -2.84 30.63 -27.08
C ARG A 89 -1.38 31.07 -27.26
N THR A 90 -0.91 31.97 -26.40
CA THR A 90 0.40 32.64 -26.53
C THR A 90 1.25 32.61 -25.26
N ASP A 91 0.66 32.23 -24.12
CA ASP A 91 1.30 32.36 -22.80
C ASP A 91 2.06 31.10 -22.36
N ILE A 92 2.23 30.12 -23.26
CA ILE A 92 3.13 28.98 -23.10
C ILE A 92 4.17 29.04 -24.23
N SER A 93 5.42 28.73 -23.91
CA SER A 93 6.55 28.84 -24.85
C SER A 93 6.51 27.86 -26.01
N GLU A 94 5.94 26.66 -25.80
CA GLU A 94 5.80 25.65 -26.83
C GLU A 94 4.63 24.71 -26.56
N TYR A 95 3.86 24.42 -27.61
CA TYR A 95 2.73 23.49 -27.62
C TYR A 95 3.04 22.33 -28.55
N ASN A 96 2.58 21.15 -28.14
CA ASN A 96 2.49 19.95 -28.94
C ASN A 96 1.12 19.89 -29.63
N VAL A 97 1.11 19.66 -30.94
CA VAL A 97 -0.11 19.47 -31.74
C VAL A 97 -0.33 17.98 -32.02
N TYR A 98 -1.49 17.47 -31.62
CA TYR A 98 -1.88 16.08 -31.85
C TYR A 98 -3.03 15.99 -32.83
N GLU A 99 -2.89 15.13 -33.84
CA GLU A 99 -3.96 14.79 -34.77
C GLU A 99 -4.18 13.28 -34.77
N ASN A 100 -5.43 12.86 -34.56
CA ASN A 100 -5.82 11.44 -34.44
C ASN A 100 -4.95 10.66 -33.42
N GLY A 101 -4.60 11.33 -32.32
CA GLY A 101 -3.78 10.76 -31.24
C GLY A 101 -2.29 10.59 -31.59
N LYS A 102 -1.76 11.30 -32.59
CA LYS A 102 -0.32 11.31 -32.92
C LYS A 102 0.23 12.72 -32.83
N LEU A 103 1.40 12.89 -32.22
CA LEU A 103 2.14 14.16 -32.24
C LEU A 103 2.59 14.46 -33.67
N VAL A 104 2.16 15.58 -34.23
CA VAL A 104 2.45 15.96 -35.63
C VAL A 104 3.52 17.04 -35.70
N LYS A 105 3.48 18.02 -34.80
CA LYS A 105 4.40 19.17 -34.77
C LYS A 105 4.39 19.88 -33.42
N THR A 106 5.40 20.70 -33.19
CA THR A 106 5.43 21.69 -32.11
C THR A 106 5.24 23.10 -32.67
N ILE A 107 4.59 23.99 -31.91
CA ILE A 107 4.37 25.39 -32.27
C ILE A 107 4.51 26.27 -31.02
N SER A 108 5.04 27.49 -31.17
CA SER A 108 5.17 28.46 -30.07
C SER A 108 3.88 29.26 -29.81
N ASN A 109 2.94 29.25 -30.77
CA ASN A 109 1.76 30.09 -30.72
C ASN A 109 0.55 29.43 -31.41
N LEU A 110 -0.51 29.19 -30.65
CA LEU A 110 -1.76 28.60 -31.15
C LEU A 110 -2.57 29.58 -32.01
N SER A 111 -2.35 30.89 -31.91
CA SER A 111 -3.06 31.88 -32.75
C SER A 111 -2.70 31.79 -34.23
N GLN A 112 -1.61 31.08 -34.56
CA GLN A 112 -1.19 30.81 -35.93
C GLN A 112 -1.88 29.58 -36.54
N THR A 113 -2.62 28.81 -35.74
CA THR A 113 -3.45 27.70 -36.25
C THR A 113 -4.71 28.24 -36.94
N GLU A 114 -5.24 27.54 -37.94
CA GLU A 114 -6.37 28.03 -38.75
C GLU A 114 -7.52 28.53 -37.87
N GLN A 115 -7.96 29.77 -38.11
CA GLN A 115 -8.76 30.60 -37.20
C GLN A 115 -10.14 30.04 -36.79
N ASN A 116 -10.56 28.89 -37.31
CA ASN A 116 -11.92 28.37 -37.14
C ASN A 116 -12.11 27.33 -36.03
N TYR A 117 -11.05 26.76 -35.44
CA TYR A 117 -11.22 25.65 -34.47
C TYR A 117 -11.34 26.12 -33.01
N TRP A 118 -10.75 27.28 -32.66
CA TRP A 118 -10.64 27.73 -31.27
C TRP A 118 -11.99 27.88 -30.56
N SER A 119 -13.03 28.32 -31.26
CA SER A 119 -14.38 28.51 -30.71
C SER A 119 -15.00 27.22 -30.14
N SER A 120 -14.47 26.05 -30.53
CA SER A 120 -14.90 24.72 -30.09
C SER A 120 -13.87 23.98 -29.23
N MET A 121 -12.92 24.71 -28.63
CA MET A 121 -11.85 24.14 -27.82
C MET A 121 -12.00 24.51 -26.34
N VAL A 122 -11.69 23.56 -25.47
CA VAL A 122 -11.68 23.70 -24.01
C VAL A 122 -10.29 23.44 -23.48
N SER A 123 -9.79 24.34 -22.64
CA SER A 123 -8.50 24.23 -21.97
C SER A 123 -8.66 23.70 -20.54
N PHE A 124 -7.85 22.71 -20.20
CA PHE A 124 -7.74 22.11 -18.89
C PHE A 124 -6.36 22.42 -18.31
N TYR A 125 -6.36 22.97 -17.10
CA TYR A 125 -5.16 23.28 -16.33
C TYR A 125 -5.07 22.26 -15.21
N LEU A 126 -4.04 21.41 -15.28
CA LEU A 126 -3.80 20.35 -14.31
C LEU A 126 -2.60 20.74 -13.46
N GLY A 127 -2.70 20.55 -12.16
CA GLY A 127 -1.61 20.80 -11.24
C GLY A 127 -0.37 19.99 -11.61
N CYS A 128 0.79 20.62 -11.47
CA CYS A 128 2.08 20.01 -11.73
C CYS A 128 2.86 19.90 -10.43
N SER A 129 3.63 18.82 -10.29
CA SER A 129 4.50 18.65 -9.13
C SER A 129 5.64 19.64 -9.06
N PHE A 130 5.96 20.47 -10.06
CA PHE A 130 7.24 21.20 -10.18
C PHE A 130 7.80 21.90 -8.90
N GLY A 131 6.95 22.41 -7.99
CA GLY A 131 7.37 22.93 -6.68
C GLY A 131 8.03 21.89 -5.73
N PHE A 132 7.81 20.60 -5.96
CA PHE A 132 8.29 19.51 -5.12
C PHE A 132 9.80 19.30 -5.12
N GLU A 133 10.50 19.64 -6.21
CA GLU A 133 11.96 19.49 -6.26
C GLU A 133 12.62 20.50 -5.30
N GLY A 134 12.02 21.69 -5.19
CA GLY A 134 12.37 22.67 -4.17
C GLY A 134 12.16 22.12 -2.77
N SER A 135 10.99 21.55 -2.49
CA SER A 135 10.67 20.98 -1.17
C SER A 135 11.58 19.82 -0.78
N LEU A 136 11.91 18.94 -1.72
CA LEU A 136 12.86 17.84 -1.49
C LEU A 136 14.25 18.38 -1.17
N LYS A 137 14.72 19.37 -1.93
CA LYS A 137 16.02 20.00 -1.73
C LYS A 137 16.11 20.76 -0.40
N GLU A 138 15.08 21.51 -0.03
CA GLU A 138 15.00 22.21 1.27
C GLU A 138 15.03 21.24 2.45
N ALA A 139 14.45 20.04 2.30
CA ALA A 139 14.53 18.97 3.28
C ALA A 139 15.86 18.18 3.25
N GLY A 140 16.84 18.61 2.45
CA GLY A 140 18.14 17.97 2.33
C GLY A 140 18.13 16.65 1.55
N ILE A 141 17.08 16.41 0.75
CA ILE A 141 16.92 15.20 -0.05
C ILE A 141 17.54 15.43 -1.43
N PRO A 142 18.48 14.58 -1.88
CA PRO A 142 19.11 14.74 -3.19
C PRO A 142 18.08 14.53 -4.30
N VAL A 143 18.11 15.40 -5.30
CA VAL A 143 17.27 15.31 -6.51
C VAL A 143 18.17 14.93 -7.67
N ARG A 144 18.37 13.62 -7.87
CA ARG A 144 19.40 13.07 -8.75
C ARG A 144 19.34 13.59 -10.19
N ASN A 145 18.14 13.74 -10.75
CA ASN A 145 17.97 14.30 -12.10
C ASN A 145 18.49 15.75 -12.19
N VAL A 146 18.27 16.57 -11.16
CA VAL A 146 18.79 17.94 -11.10
C VAL A 146 20.30 17.96 -10.92
N GLU A 147 20.85 17.07 -10.08
CA GLU A 147 22.31 16.91 -9.89
C GLU A 147 23.01 16.49 -11.19
N GLN A 148 22.35 15.67 -12.01
CA GLN A 148 22.85 15.15 -13.29
C GLN A 148 22.52 16.04 -14.49
N GLY A 149 21.71 17.10 -14.30
CA GLY A 149 21.31 18.02 -15.38
C GLY A 149 20.36 17.39 -16.41
N THR A 150 19.61 16.35 -16.03
CA THR A 150 18.70 15.61 -16.90
C THR A 150 17.24 15.86 -16.55
N ASN A 151 16.36 15.64 -17.53
CA ASN A 151 14.92 15.59 -17.28
C ASN A 151 14.56 14.34 -16.46
N VAL A 152 13.58 14.48 -15.57
CA VAL A 152 13.12 13.36 -14.74
C VAL A 152 12.64 12.18 -15.59
N SER A 153 13.04 10.96 -15.20
CA SER A 153 12.58 9.71 -15.82
C SER A 153 11.09 9.50 -15.56
N MET A 154 10.32 9.25 -16.61
CA MET A 154 8.90 8.93 -16.51
C MET A 154 8.56 7.63 -17.25
N TYR A 155 7.66 6.84 -16.68
CA TYR A 155 7.33 5.51 -17.17
C TYR A 155 5.82 5.32 -17.25
N LYS A 156 5.37 4.68 -18.33
CA LYS A 156 4.03 4.09 -18.42
C LYS A 156 4.00 2.84 -17.56
N THR A 157 3.03 2.81 -16.66
CA THR A 157 2.81 1.63 -15.82
C THR A 157 1.89 0.63 -16.51
N SER A 158 1.83 -0.60 -16.00
CA SER A 158 0.81 -1.58 -16.39
C SER A 158 -0.57 -1.29 -15.78
N LEU A 159 -0.68 -0.25 -14.94
CA LEU A 159 -1.90 0.15 -14.26
C LEU A 159 -2.67 1.15 -15.12
N PHE A 160 -3.97 0.97 -15.28
CA PHE A 160 -4.82 1.86 -16.04
C PHE A 160 -5.60 2.81 -15.12
N CYS A 161 -5.70 4.06 -15.55
CA CYS A 161 -6.62 5.02 -14.96
C CYS A 161 -8.06 4.52 -15.05
N VAL A 162 -8.89 4.94 -14.11
CA VAL A 162 -10.32 4.61 -14.10
C VAL A 162 -11.00 5.36 -15.25
N GLY A 163 -11.61 4.62 -16.16
CA GLY A 163 -12.17 5.17 -17.39
C GLY A 163 -13.38 6.09 -17.16
N ALA A 164 -13.53 7.06 -18.07
CA ALA A 164 -14.70 7.92 -18.19
C ALA A 164 -14.92 8.30 -19.65
N GLY A 165 -16.12 8.07 -20.18
CA GLY A 165 -16.43 8.27 -21.59
C GLY A 165 -15.42 7.58 -22.51
N VAL A 166 -14.83 8.35 -23.43
CA VAL A 166 -13.79 7.84 -24.36
C VAL A 166 -12.39 7.70 -23.73
N PHE A 167 -12.16 8.23 -22.53
CA PHE A 167 -10.83 8.26 -21.92
C PHE A 167 -10.55 7.02 -21.08
N ARG A 168 -9.48 6.31 -21.45
CA ARG A 168 -8.86 5.22 -20.68
C ARG A 168 -7.43 5.06 -21.14
N CYS A 169 -6.47 5.28 -20.24
CA CYS A 169 -5.04 5.19 -20.56
C CYS A 169 -4.25 4.59 -19.38
N PRO A 170 -2.99 4.15 -19.62
CA PRO A 170 -2.06 3.82 -18.57
C PRO A 170 -1.76 5.02 -17.66
N LEU A 171 -1.59 4.78 -16.37
CA LEU A 171 -1.03 5.75 -15.44
C LEU A 171 0.46 5.96 -15.77
N VAL A 172 0.87 7.22 -15.85
CA VAL A 172 2.28 7.59 -16.00
C VAL A 172 2.82 8.05 -14.64
N VAL A 173 4.02 7.58 -14.30
CA VAL A 173 4.71 7.94 -13.06
C VAL A 173 6.07 8.55 -13.35
N THR A 174 6.52 9.46 -12.49
CA THR A 174 7.92 9.90 -12.43
C THR A 174 8.65 9.10 -11.38
N MET A 175 9.92 8.77 -11.63
CA MET A 175 10.78 8.03 -10.69
C MET A 175 11.90 8.94 -10.18
N ARG A 176 12.15 8.90 -8.86
CA ARG A 176 13.36 9.49 -8.27
C ARG A 176 14.06 8.49 -7.38
N PRO A 177 15.39 8.35 -7.49
CA PRO A 177 16.19 7.63 -6.50
C PRO A 177 16.28 8.47 -5.22
N ILE A 178 15.89 7.89 -4.08
CA ILE A 178 15.94 8.55 -2.77
C ILE A 178 16.72 7.66 -1.81
N PRO A 179 17.72 8.17 -1.08
CA PRO A 179 18.41 7.41 -0.04
C PRO A 179 17.42 6.80 0.96
N SER A 180 17.57 5.51 1.27
CA SER A 180 16.63 4.80 2.16
C SER A 180 16.37 5.50 3.51
N ALA A 181 17.37 6.17 4.07
CA ALA A 181 17.27 6.93 5.32
C ALA A 181 16.41 8.20 5.22
N LEU A 182 16.15 8.70 4.01
CA LEU A 182 15.41 9.94 3.74
C LEU A 182 13.99 9.70 3.21
N LEU A 183 13.54 8.43 3.11
CA LEU A 183 12.21 8.09 2.58
C LEU A 183 11.07 8.73 3.39
N ASP A 184 11.15 8.71 4.72
CA ASP A 184 10.16 9.37 5.58
C ASP A 184 10.11 10.88 5.32
N ALA A 185 11.27 11.52 5.18
CA ALA A 185 11.34 12.95 4.88
C ALA A 185 10.71 13.26 3.52
N ALA A 186 11.01 12.46 2.49
CA ALA A 186 10.44 12.61 1.15
C ALA A 186 8.92 12.48 1.15
N VAL A 187 8.38 11.50 1.87
CA VAL A 187 6.93 11.31 2.04
C VAL A 187 6.32 12.49 2.80
N ASN A 188 6.98 12.95 3.86
CA ASN A 188 6.50 14.07 4.69
C ASN A 188 6.42 15.39 3.92
N VAL A 189 7.38 15.71 3.07
CA VAL A 189 7.30 16.97 2.30
C VAL A 189 6.33 16.89 1.13
N THR A 190 6.22 15.72 0.49
CA THR A 190 5.39 15.57 -0.71
C THR A 190 3.91 15.34 -0.41
N HIS A 191 3.53 14.76 0.74
CA HIS A 191 2.12 14.51 1.05
C HIS A 191 1.26 15.78 1.26
N LEU A 192 1.90 16.91 1.59
CA LEU A 192 1.22 18.18 1.88
C LEU A 192 0.62 18.85 0.64
N ASN A 193 0.92 18.37 -0.57
CA ASN A 193 0.51 19.01 -1.81
C ASN A 193 -0.40 18.11 -2.69
N PRO A 194 -1.66 17.85 -2.28
CA PRO A 194 -2.56 16.96 -3.02
C PRO A 194 -2.95 17.49 -4.41
N LEU A 195 -2.88 18.81 -4.62
CA LEU A 195 -3.13 19.45 -5.92
C LEU A 195 -1.93 19.35 -6.88
N ALA A 196 -0.83 18.72 -6.46
CA ALA A 196 0.39 18.55 -7.23
C ALA A 196 0.87 17.09 -7.14
N HIS A 197 -0.05 16.15 -7.38
CA HIS A 197 0.11 14.69 -7.24
C HIS A 197 0.21 14.19 -5.80
N GLY A 198 0.88 14.90 -4.88
CA GLY A 198 0.92 14.59 -3.44
C GLY A 198 1.92 13.47 -3.08
N ALA A 199 1.56 12.63 -2.11
CA ALA A 199 2.42 11.54 -1.62
C ALA A 199 2.82 10.54 -2.73
N PRO A 200 3.94 9.80 -2.57
CA PRO A 200 4.32 8.75 -3.52
C PRO A 200 3.17 7.76 -3.79
N VAL A 201 3.14 7.23 -5.00
CA VAL A 201 2.20 6.15 -5.39
C VAL A 201 2.84 4.78 -5.24
N HIS A 202 4.17 4.68 -5.25
CA HIS A 202 4.91 3.43 -5.01
C HIS A 202 6.34 3.70 -4.53
N ILE A 203 6.88 2.83 -3.68
CA ILE A 203 8.24 2.88 -3.15
C ILE A 203 8.80 1.44 -3.14
N GLY A 204 9.95 1.25 -3.79
CA GLY A 204 10.60 -0.04 -3.94
C GLY A 204 10.59 -0.52 -5.39
N ASP A 205 10.48 -1.83 -5.59
CA ASP A 205 10.73 -2.53 -6.85
C ASP A 205 9.80 -2.04 -7.99
N PRO A 206 10.35 -1.57 -9.13
CA PRO A 206 9.58 -1.08 -10.27
C PRO A 206 8.65 -2.13 -10.91
N ALA A 207 8.92 -3.43 -10.74
CA ALA A 207 8.11 -4.50 -11.33
C ALA A 207 6.66 -4.49 -10.83
N PHE A 208 6.40 -3.99 -9.62
CA PHE A 208 5.03 -3.79 -9.09
C PHE A 208 4.20 -2.78 -9.89
N LEU A 209 4.84 -1.94 -10.69
CA LEU A 209 4.21 -1.01 -11.62
C LEU A 209 4.26 -1.51 -13.08
N GLY A 210 4.78 -2.71 -13.32
CA GLY A 210 5.00 -3.26 -14.66
C GLY A 210 6.24 -2.71 -15.37
N ILE A 211 7.11 -1.98 -14.66
CA ILE A 211 8.32 -1.40 -15.22
C ILE A 211 9.47 -2.42 -15.08
N GLN A 212 9.99 -2.90 -16.21
CA GLN A 212 11.00 -3.97 -16.24
C GLN A 212 12.45 -3.44 -16.36
N ASP A 213 12.62 -2.26 -16.97
CA ASP A 213 13.94 -1.70 -17.28
C ASP A 213 13.94 -0.19 -17.01
N LEU A 214 14.60 0.21 -15.92
CA LEU A 214 14.72 1.63 -15.55
C LEU A 214 15.58 2.43 -16.53
N SER A 215 16.46 1.78 -17.30
CA SER A 215 17.33 2.49 -18.26
C SER A 215 16.58 3.05 -19.48
N LYS A 216 15.32 2.64 -19.67
CA LYS A 216 14.48 3.02 -20.81
C LYS A 216 13.20 3.72 -20.34
N PRO A 217 13.27 4.98 -19.90
CA PRO A 217 12.06 5.75 -19.62
C PRO A 217 11.25 5.96 -20.90
N ASP A 218 9.91 5.98 -20.77
CA ASP A 218 9.01 6.30 -21.87
C ASP A 218 9.04 7.80 -22.21
N TYR A 219 9.30 8.64 -21.20
CA TYR A 219 9.48 10.09 -21.34
C TYR A 219 10.61 10.58 -20.43
N GLY A 220 11.26 11.67 -20.84
CA GLY A 220 12.40 12.22 -20.11
C GLY A 220 13.67 11.44 -20.36
N GLU A 221 14.59 11.47 -19.39
CA GLU A 221 15.93 10.89 -19.53
C GLU A 221 16.21 9.92 -18.38
N CYS A 222 17.12 8.97 -18.61
CA CYS A 222 17.54 8.03 -17.57
C CYS A 222 18.33 8.78 -16.47
N VAL A 223 18.17 8.32 -15.23
CA VAL A 223 18.86 8.88 -14.06
C VAL A 223 19.62 7.75 -13.37
N ASP A 224 20.89 7.99 -13.08
CA ASP A 224 21.72 7.01 -12.38
C ASP A 224 21.40 6.97 -10.88
N LEU A 225 21.28 5.76 -10.34
CA LEU A 225 21.08 5.50 -8.91
C LEU A 225 22.43 5.44 -8.19
N GLN A 226 22.46 5.89 -6.92
CA GLN A 226 23.61 5.67 -6.03
C GLN A 226 23.38 4.46 -5.11
N THR A 227 24.47 3.92 -4.56
CA THR A 227 24.39 2.85 -3.56
C THR A 227 23.54 3.28 -2.36
N GLY A 228 22.50 2.50 -2.04
CA GLY A 228 21.58 2.79 -0.94
C GLY A 228 20.35 3.65 -1.32
N ASP A 229 20.27 4.10 -2.57
CA ASP A 229 19.06 4.72 -3.11
C ASP A 229 17.95 3.66 -3.29
N VAL A 230 16.72 4.08 -3.04
CA VAL A 230 15.48 3.34 -3.28
C VAL A 230 14.67 4.10 -4.32
N THR A 231 14.09 3.39 -5.27
CA THR A 231 13.22 3.99 -6.29
C THR A 231 11.88 4.41 -5.69
N VAL A 232 11.54 5.67 -5.85
CA VAL A 232 10.26 6.24 -5.41
C VAL A 232 9.51 6.81 -6.60
N PHE A 233 8.22 6.50 -6.70
CA PHE A 233 7.38 6.87 -7.83
C PHE A 233 6.25 7.79 -7.40
N TRP A 234 6.03 8.85 -8.18
CA TRP A 234 4.89 9.76 -8.06
C TRP A 234 4.07 9.76 -9.34
N ALA A 235 2.76 9.92 -9.24
CA ALA A 235 1.92 10.13 -10.42
C ALA A 235 2.38 11.38 -11.19
N CYS A 236 2.15 11.39 -12.49
CA CYS A 236 2.63 12.44 -13.38
C CYS A 236 1.50 12.97 -14.29
N GLY A 237 1.47 14.28 -14.49
CA GLY A 237 0.55 14.96 -15.43
C GLY A 237 0.70 14.53 -16.89
N VAL A 238 1.81 13.87 -17.27
CA VAL A 238 1.96 13.23 -18.59
C VAL A 238 0.92 12.12 -18.84
N THR A 239 0.27 11.63 -17.78
CA THR A 239 -0.93 10.77 -17.90
C THR A 239 -2.01 11.41 -18.79
N ALA A 240 -2.11 12.74 -18.82
CA ALA A 240 -3.05 13.45 -19.68
C ALA A 240 -2.65 13.38 -21.17
N ILE A 241 -1.35 13.32 -21.48
CA ILE A 241 -0.86 13.10 -22.84
C ILE A 241 -1.24 11.69 -23.29
N GLU A 242 -1.02 10.68 -22.45
CA GLU A 242 -1.47 9.31 -22.73
C GLU A 242 -2.99 9.21 -22.93
N ALA A 243 -3.77 10.04 -22.24
CA ALA A 243 -5.21 10.12 -22.44
C ALA A 243 -5.56 10.63 -23.86
N ILE A 244 -4.84 11.63 -24.39
CA ILE A 244 -4.96 12.12 -25.78
C ILE A 244 -4.58 11.01 -26.77
N LEU A 245 -3.42 10.38 -26.57
CA LEU A 245 -2.91 9.35 -27.48
C LEU A 245 -3.88 8.16 -27.57
N SER A 246 -4.50 7.80 -26.43
CA SER A 246 -5.43 6.68 -26.32
C SER A 246 -6.81 7.00 -26.91
N SER A 247 -7.35 8.20 -26.66
CA SER A 247 -8.69 8.59 -27.15
C SER A 247 -8.70 9.06 -28.61
N LYS A 248 -7.52 9.37 -29.18
CA LYS A 248 -7.32 9.73 -30.58
C LYS A 248 -8.27 10.84 -31.07
N PRO A 249 -8.31 12.00 -30.38
CA PRO A 249 -9.12 13.13 -30.85
C PRO A 249 -8.65 13.57 -32.23
N SER A 250 -9.56 14.12 -33.04
CA SER A 250 -9.22 14.64 -34.37
C SER A 250 -8.15 15.72 -34.31
N LEU A 251 -8.21 16.56 -33.26
CA LEU A 251 -7.23 17.60 -32.95
C LEU A 251 -7.19 17.81 -31.44
N ALA A 252 -5.99 17.91 -30.87
CA ALA A 252 -5.76 18.27 -29.48
C ALA A 252 -4.42 18.99 -29.33
N PHE A 253 -4.25 19.71 -28.23
CA PHE A 253 -2.99 20.36 -27.90
C PHE A 253 -2.57 20.03 -26.48
N SER A 254 -1.27 19.99 -26.23
CA SER A 254 -0.70 20.06 -24.89
C SER A 254 0.41 21.09 -24.88
N HIS A 255 0.80 21.55 -23.70
CA HIS A 255 2.14 22.12 -23.56
C HIS A 255 3.22 21.09 -23.90
N SER A 256 4.39 21.53 -24.35
CA SER A 256 5.58 20.69 -24.45
C SER A 256 6.15 20.41 -23.05
N PRO A 257 6.72 19.22 -22.78
CA PRO A 257 7.39 18.93 -21.51
C PRO A 257 8.42 20.02 -21.15
N GLY A 258 8.30 20.58 -19.93
CA GLY A 258 9.15 21.67 -19.47
C GLY A 258 8.68 23.08 -19.85
N CYS A 259 7.63 23.22 -20.66
CA CYS A 259 7.03 24.49 -21.08
C CYS A 259 5.68 24.72 -20.39
N MET A 260 5.67 24.79 -19.06
CA MET A 260 4.43 24.82 -18.27
C MET A 260 3.71 26.17 -18.35
N PHE A 261 2.42 26.20 -17.98
CA PHE A 261 1.72 27.46 -17.72
C PHE A 261 2.09 28.02 -16.35
N LEU A 262 2.54 29.28 -16.31
CA LEU A 262 2.90 29.99 -15.07
C LEU A 262 1.66 30.66 -14.49
N SER A 263 1.19 30.26 -13.30
CA SER A 263 0.04 30.90 -12.64
C SER A 263 0.45 32.07 -11.74
N ASP A 264 -0.52 32.89 -11.33
CA ASP A 264 -0.34 33.94 -10.31
C ASP A 264 -0.57 33.42 -8.89
N ILE A 265 -0.90 32.13 -8.74
CA ILE A 265 -1.14 31.48 -7.45
C ILE A 265 0.21 31.19 -6.80
N GLN A 266 0.43 31.74 -5.61
CA GLN A 266 1.58 31.37 -4.79
C GLN A 266 1.41 29.95 -4.27
N GLU A 267 2.48 29.17 -4.29
CA GLU A 267 2.49 27.89 -3.60
C GLU A 267 2.38 28.14 -2.08
N PRO A 268 1.59 27.33 -1.35
CA PRO A 268 1.52 27.46 0.09
C PRO A 268 2.91 27.24 0.70
N SER A 269 3.35 28.16 1.57
CA SER A 269 4.65 28.06 2.24
C SER A 269 4.73 26.78 3.07
N ILE A 270 5.72 25.93 2.80
CA ILE A 270 6.00 24.68 3.55
C ILE A 270 6.80 25.00 4.82
N ASN A 271 6.47 26.08 5.53
CA ASN A 271 6.99 26.23 6.87
C ASN A 271 6.35 25.11 7.72
N PRO A 272 7.15 24.28 8.44
CA PRO A 272 6.56 23.41 9.44
C PRO A 272 5.70 24.30 10.34
N PRO A 273 4.45 23.93 10.65
CA PRO A 273 3.64 24.72 11.54
C PRO A 273 4.45 24.93 12.83
N SER A 274 4.58 26.18 13.27
CA SER A 274 5.13 26.52 14.57
C SER A 274 4.55 25.56 15.62
N GLU A 275 5.39 25.08 16.54
CA GLU A 275 5.10 24.01 17.53
C GLU A 275 3.78 24.19 18.32
N SER A 276 3.13 25.34 18.23
CA SER A 276 1.88 25.68 18.91
C SER A 276 0.57 25.51 18.11
N THR A 277 0.59 25.17 16.81
CA THR A 277 -0.67 25.00 16.03
C THR A 277 -0.77 23.64 15.34
N ASN A 278 -1.60 22.77 15.96
CA ASN A 278 -2.21 21.55 15.42
C ASN A 278 -1.49 20.20 15.65
N LEU A 279 -1.42 19.78 16.93
CA LEU A 279 -1.29 18.36 17.32
C LEU A 279 -2.21 17.42 16.50
N THR A 280 -3.39 17.89 16.10
CA THR A 280 -4.40 17.19 15.30
C THR A 280 -4.01 16.93 13.84
N THR A 281 -3.11 17.73 13.24
CA THR A 281 -2.66 17.51 11.84
C THR A 281 -1.49 16.52 11.74
N SER A 282 -0.69 16.41 12.79
CA SER A 282 0.48 15.49 12.83
C SER A 282 0.09 14.01 12.76
N GLU A 283 -1.13 13.68 13.20
CA GLU A 283 -1.66 12.32 13.26
C GLU A 283 -1.89 11.69 11.89
N PHE A 284 -2.15 12.50 10.86
CA PHE A 284 -2.44 12.02 9.51
C PHE A 284 -1.20 11.94 8.60
N ILE A 285 -0.04 12.39 9.10
CA ILE A 285 1.22 12.36 8.37
C ILE A 285 1.56 10.90 8.01
N PRO A 286 1.76 10.59 6.72
CA PRO A 286 2.15 9.26 6.27
C PRO A 286 3.59 8.95 6.68
N ARG A 287 3.80 7.74 7.19
CA ARG A 287 5.10 7.17 7.54
C ARG A 287 5.41 6.02 6.61
N CYS A 288 6.67 5.88 6.24
CA CYS A 288 7.18 4.84 5.36
C CYS A 288 7.67 3.63 6.16
N PHE A 289 7.29 2.43 5.72
CA PHE A 289 7.64 1.17 6.36
C PHE A 289 8.13 0.18 5.33
N LEU A 290 9.28 -0.43 5.59
CA LEU A 290 9.80 -1.53 4.79
C LEU A 290 9.01 -2.81 5.10
N ILE A 291 8.45 -3.45 4.08
CA ILE A 291 7.63 -4.67 4.18
C ILE A 291 8.33 -5.88 3.58
N SER A 292 9.16 -5.70 2.56
CA SER A 292 9.92 -6.82 2.01
C SER A 292 11.24 -6.30 1.47
N HIS A 293 12.27 -7.11 1.64
CA HIS A 293 13.58 -6.88 1.04
C HIS A 293 13.69 -7.51 -0.35
N ASN A 294 12.87 -8.53 -0.66
CA ASN A 294 12.92 -9.24 -1.93
C ASN A 294 11.52 -9.78 -2.32
N PRO A 295 10.84 -9.19 -3.31
CA PRO A 295 11.20 -7.90 -3.95
C PRO A 295 11.16 -6.75 -2.93
N LEU A 296 11.97 -5.71 -3.15
CA LEU A 296 12.02 -4.56 -2.25
C LEU A 296 10.65 -3.85 -2.27
N LEU A 297 9.99 -3.75 -1.13
CA LEU A 297 8.65 -3.16 -1.04
C LEU A 297 8.50 -2.35 0.24
N TYR A 298 8.12 -1.08 0.09
CA TYR A 298 7.71 -0.23 1.19
C TYR A 298 6.22 0.09 1.10
N SER A 299 5.67 0.60 2.20
CA SER A 299 4.30 1.08 2.27
C SER A 299 4.13 2.24 3.22
N LEU A 300 3.00 2.94 3.09
CA LEU A 300 2.70 4.16 3.82
C LEU A 300 1.52 3.97 4.76
N ALA A 301 1.62 4.40 6.01
CA ALA A 301 0.46 4.48 6.91
C ALA A 301 0.50 5.76 7.75
N SER A 302 -0.66 6.29 8.12
CA SER A 302 -0.70 7.47 8.99
C SER A 302 -0.11 7.21 10.37
N GLN A 303 0.52 8.22 10.97
CA GLN A 303 1.05 8.15 12.34
C GLN A 303 -0.02 7.67 13.34
N ARG A 304 -1.27 8.08 13.16
CA ARG A 304 -2.42 7.64 13.96
C ARG A 304 -2.68 6.14 13.87
N ALA A 305 -2.78 5.59 12.66
CA ALA A 305 -2.99 4.16 12.46
C ALA A 305 -1.85 3.35 13.10
N VAL A 306 -0.61 3.82 12.91
CA VAL A 306 0.60 3.23 13.51
C VAL A 306 0.53 3.25 15.03
N ASN A 307 0.14 4.37 15.63
CA ASN A 307 0.02 4.50 17.08
C ASN A 307 -1.07 3.59 17.65
N LYS A 308 -2.20 3.46 16.97
CA LYS A 308 -3.27 2.52 17.35
C LYS A 308 -2.80 1.07 17.30
N ILE A 309 -2.14 0.66 16.22
CA ILE A 309 -1.60 -0.71 16.10
C ILE A 309 -0.56 -0.98 17.21
N ARG A 310 0.32 -0.04 17.51
CA ARG A 310 1.27 -0.15 18.64
C ARG A 310 0.58 -0.24 20.00
N LYS A 311 -0.58 0.37 20.18
CA LYS A 311 -1.40 0.19 21.41
C LYS A 311 -1.96 -1.23 21.46
N MET A 312 -2.43 -1.79 20.34
CA MET A 312 -2.90 -3.18 20.27
C MET A 312 -1.79 -4.18 20.58
N GLU A 313 -0.58 -3.96 20.07
CA GLU A 313 0.61 -4.77 20.38
C GLU A 313 0.87 -4.84 21.90
N LYS A 314 0.65 -3.73 22.61
CA LYS A 314 0.77 -3.72 24.08
C LYS A 314 -0.33 -4.53 24.76
N ILE A 315 -1.57 -4.44 24.25
CA ILE A 315 -2.71 -5.19 24.81
C ILE A 315 -2.50 -6.69 24.67
N ILE A 316 -2.12 -7.16 23.48
CA ILE A 316 -1.92 -8.61 23.26
C ILE A 316 -0.63 -9.15 23.87
N GLY A 317 0.33 -8.27 24.16
CA GLY A 317 1.55 -8.59 24.88
C GLY A 317 1.35 -8.64 26.40
N GLU A 318 0.13 -8.43 26.90
CA GLU A 318 -0.20 -8.68 28.29
C GLU A 318 -0.12 -10.18 28.56
N ASP A 319 1.04 -10.59 29.05
CA ASP A 319 1.35 -11.98 29.30
C ASP A 319 1.53 -12.23 30.81
N PRO A 320 0.85 -13.22 31.41
CA PRO A 320 1.18 -13.80 32.71
C PRO A 320 2.57 -14.50 32.77
N GLY A 321 3.18 -14.84 31.62
CA GLY A 321 4.36 -15.70 31.41
C GLY A 321 5.71 -15.04 31.09
N LYS A 322 5.79 -13.70 31.00
CA LYS A 322 7.03 -12.89 30.88
C LYS A 322 7.81 -12.93 29.54
N ILE A 323 7.21 -13.15 28.37
CA ILE A 323 7.89 -12.80 27.10
C ILE A 323 7.39 -11.45 26.56
N ASN A 324 7.88 -10.36 27.13
CA ASN A 324 7.60 -9.02 26.59
C ASN A 324 8.48 -8.75 25.36
N GLN A 325 7.92 -8.85 24.16
CA GLN A 325 8.50 -8.28 22.95
C GLN A 325 7.54 -7.34 22.23
N LYS A 326 8.11 -6.31 21.59
CA LYS A 326 7.36 -5.38 20.74
C LYS A 326 6.84 -6.17 19.53
N GLY A 327 5.52 -6.17 19.34
CA GLY A 327 4.89 -6.84 18.21
C GLY A 327 5.35 -6.27 16.85
N PHE A 328 5.19 -7.09 15.82
CA PHE A 328 5.38 -6.70 14.41
C PHE A 328 4.03 -6.61 13.68
N ILE A 329 2.93 -6.35 14.40
CA ILE A 329 1.56 -6.34 13.85
C ILE A 329 1.47 -5.33 12.73
N LEU A 330 2.10 -4.16 12.89
CA LEU A 330 2.10 -3.13 11.85
C LEU A 330 2.68 -3.66 10.53
N PHE A 331 3.82 -4.34 10.58
CA PHE A 331 4.49 -4.85 9.38
C PHE A 331 3.68 -5.98 8.75
N LEU A 332 3.14 -6.89 9.56
CA LEU A 332 2.32 -7.99 9.08
C LEU A 332 1.00 -7.52 8.47
N ALA A 333 0.27 -6.63 9.15
CA ALA A 333 -0.98 -6.08 8.65
C ALA A 333 -0.73 -5.38 7.31
N THR A 334 0.38 -4.65 7.20
CA THR A 334 0.76 -4.01 5.94
C THR A 334 1.07 -5.04 4.85
N ALA A 335 1.87 -6.08 5.14
CA ALA A 335 2.19 -7.16 4.22
C ALA A 335 0.94 -7.88 3.68
N LEU A 336 0.04 -8.27 4.59
CA LEU A 336 -1.20 -8.97 4.25
C LEU A 336 -2.18 -8.12 3.43
N ILE A 337 -2.10 -6.79 3.51
CA ILE A 337 -2.90 -5.91 2.66
C ILE A 337 -2.39 -5.87 1.23
N HIS A 338 -1.07 -5.96 1.03
CA HIS A 338 -0.48 -6.06 -0.32
C HIS A 338 -0.59 -7.46 -0.92
N THR A 339 -0.91 -8.47 -0.11
CA THR A 339 -1.09 -9.88 -0.49
C THR A 339 -2.38 -10.07 -1.30
N PHE A 340 -2.39 -11.00 -2.26
CA PHE A 340 -3.53 -11.40 -3.08
C PHE A 340 -4.13 -12.74 -2.61
N SER A 341 -3.29 -13.65 -2.10
CA SER A 341 -3.62 -15.02 -1.67
C SER A 341 -2.85 -15.41 -0.39
N ALA A 342 -3.55 -15.41 0.74
CA ALA A 342 -2.99 -15.82 2.03
C ALA A 342 -3.37 -17.26 2.37
N SER A 343 -2.44 -18.00 2.96
CA SER A 343 -2.75 -19.27 3.63
C SER A 343 -2.63 -19.13 5.14
N VAL A 344 -3.64 -19.62 5.86
CA VAL A 344 -3.68 -19.59 7.32
C VAL A 344 -3.57 -21.02 7.83
N TYR A 345 -2.56 -21.28 8.65
CA TYR A 345 -2.27 -22.57 9.25
C TYR A 345 -2.55 -22.47 10.73
N PHE A 346 -3.30 -23.41 11.26
CA PHE A 346 -3.38 -23.59 12.70
C PHE A 346 -3.43 -25.07 13.02
N HIS A 347 -2.94 -25.43 14.20
CA HIS A 347 -2.96 -26.80 14.67
C HIS A 347 -4.09 -27.02 15.65
N CYS A 348 -4.50 -28.28 15.73
CA CYS A 348 -5.27 -28.81 16.84
C CYS A 348 -4.57 -30.13 17.21
N PHE A 349 -3.90 -30.19 18.36
CA PHE A 349 -3.34 -31.44 18.83
C PHE A 349 -4.46 -32.36 19.31
N LEU A 350 -4.19 -33.65 19.31
CA LEU A 350 -5.16 -34.69 19.68
C LEU A 350 -4.29 -35.74 20.36
N PHE A 351 -4.05 -35.56 21.66
CA PHE A 351 -3.53 -36.66 22.49
C PHE A 351 -4.63 -37.38 23.27
N CYS A 352 -5.85 -36.86 23.25
CA CYS A 352 -7.00 -37.52 23.84
C CYS A 352 -8.15 -37.62 22.84
N SER A 353 -8.91 -38.71 22.95
CA SER A 353 -10.31 -38.62 22.63
C SER A 353 -10.96 -37.99 23.87
N PRO A 354 -11.47 -36.74 23.82
CA PRO A 354 -11.63 -35.85 22.65
C PRO A 354 -10.53 -34.74 22.50
N PRO A 355 -10.49 -34.02 21.34
CA PRO A 355 -9.39 -33.17 20.82
C PRO A 355 -8.84 -32.06 21.76
N ASP A 356 -7.59 -31.63 21.52
CA ASP A 356 -6.87 -30.65 22.32
C ASP A 356 -6.46 -29.39 21.51
N GLU A 357 -6.74 -28.24 22.10
CA GLU A 357 -6.32 -26.87 21.77
C GLU A 357 -7.39 -25.97 21.16
N THR A 358 -7.86 -25.07 22.02
CA THR A 358 -8.76 -23.95 21.74
C THR A 358 -8.00 -22.71 21.28
N ASP A 359 -6.68 -22.65 21.49
CA ASP A 359 -5.82 -21.60 20.97
C ASP A 359 -5.42 -21.86 19.50
N GLY A 360 -5.46 -20.83 18.66
CA GLY A 360 -5.23 -20.93 17.21
C GLY A 360 -6.49 -20.79 16.36
N PRO A 361 -7.47 -21.72 16.41
CA PRO A 361 -8.61 -21.71 15.50
C PRO A 361 -9.41 -20.40 15.53
N PRO A 362 -9.75 -19.82 16.68
CA PRO A 362 -10.44 -18.54 16.70
C PRO A 362 -9.70 -17.36 16.08
N GLY A 363 -8.40 -17.23 16.36
CA GLY A 363 -7.56 -16.22 15.71
C GLY A 363 -7.45 -16.43 14.20
N ALA A 364 -7.32 -17.68 13.75
CA ALA A 364 -7.29 -18.04 12.34
C ALA A 364 -8.59 -17.68 11.61
N ILE A 365 -9.74 -17.99 12.19
CA ILE A 365 -11.06 -17.68 11.63
C ILE A 365 -11.29 -16.17 11.58
N ALA A 366 -10.88 -15.42 12.62
CA ALA A 366 -10.97 -13.96 12.62
C ALA A 366 -10.13 -13.32 11.51
N MET A 367 -8.91 -13.82 11.26
CA MET A 367 -8.08 -13.37 10.15
C MET A 367 -8.69 -13.72 8.80
N ALA A 368 -9.15 -14.97 8.62
CA ALA A 368 -9.78 -15.42 7.38
C ALA A 368 -11.02 -14.60 7.03
N SER A 369 -11.87 -14.31 8.02
CA SER A 369 -13.08 -13.50 7.86
C SER A 369 -12.76 -12.09 7.32
N MET A 370 -11.79 -11.41 7.93
CA MET A 370 -11.35 -10.08 7.49
C MET A 370 -10.67 -10.12 6.11
N LEU A 371 -9.75 -11.05 5.87
CA LEU A 371 -9.06 -11.16 4.59
C LEU A 371 -10.03 -11.40 3.42
N LEU A 372 -11.04 -12.27 3.61
CA LEU A 372 -12.10 -12.46 2.63
C LEU A 372 -12.88 -11.15 2.36
N SER A 373 -13.20 -10.39 3.42
CA SER A 373 -13.90 -9.09 3.29
C SER A 373 -13.09 -8.01 2.55
N LEU A 374 -11.75 -8.12 2.63
CA LEU A 374 -10.81 -7.30 1.87
C LEU A 374 -10.62 -7.78 0.41
N GLY A 375 -11.39 -8.79 -0.02
CA GLY A 375 -11.34 -9.35 -1.36
C GLY A 375 -10.14 -10.26 -1.60
N LYS A 376 -9.48 -10.75 -0.53
CA LYS A 376 -8.33 -11.65 -0.64
C LYS A 376 -8.77 -13.09 -0.82
N LYS A 377 -7.94 -13.89 -1.50
CA LYS A 377 -8.10 -15.34 -1.51
C LYS A 377 -7.49 -15.89 -0.22
N VAL A 378 -8.24 -16.75 0.47
CA VAL A 378 -7.78 -17.39 1.70
C VAL A 378 -7.88 -18.90 1.52
N THR A 379 -6.86 -19.63 1.95
CA THR A 379 -6.87 -21.10 2.04
C THR A 379 -6.42 -21.51 3.45
N ILE A 380 -7.15 -22.40 4.10
CA ILE A 380 -6.74 -22.98 5.38
C ILE A 380 -5.99 -24.27 5.09
N ILE A 381 -4.81 -24.40 5.69
CA ILE A 381 -3.99 -25.60 5.59
C ILE A 381 -3.91 -26.23 6.98
N THR A 382 -4.19 -27.53 7.03
CA THR A 382 -4.27 -28.29 8.27
C THR A 382 -3.61 -29.64 8.12
N ASP A 383 -3.26 -30.26 9.24
CA ASP A 383 -2.84 -31.65 9.29
C ASP A 383 -3.99 -32.57 8.87
N ARG A 384 -3.65 -33.66 8.17
CA ARG A 384 -4.57 -34.66 7.62
C ARG A 384 -5.54 -35.19 8.67
N ARG A 385 -5.04 -35.38 9.90
CA ARG A 385 -5.82 -35.85 11.05
C ARG A 385 -6.93 -34.88 11.50
N ALA A 386 -6.77 -33.58 11.26
CA ALA A 386 -7.64 -32.52 11.75
C ALA A 386 -8.61 -32.01 10.67
N VAL A 387 -8.55 -32.55 9.45
CA VAL A 387 -9.38 -32.13 8.32
C VAL A 387 -10.88 -32.15 8.63
N ASN A 388 -11.37 -33.22 9.26
CA ASN A 388 -12.81 -33.33 9.56
C ASN A 388 -13.25 -32.33 10.61
N LEU A 389 -12.47 -32.22 11.71
CA LEU A 389 -12.74 -31.25 12.77
C LEU A 389 -12.74 -29.81 12.23
N ASN A 390 -11.71 -29.44 11.49
CA ASN A 390 -11.58 -28.09 10.92
C ASN A 390 -12.64 -27.80 9.87
N ARG A 391 -13.09 -28.81 9.11
CA ARG A 391 -14.22 -28.67 8.19
C ARG A 391 -15.52 -28.39 8.95
N ASP A 392 -15.78 -29.09 10.05
CA ASP A 392 -16.96 -28.89 10.88
C ASP A 392 -16.96 -27.51 11.55
N ILE A 393 -15.78 -27.04 12.00
CA ILE A 393 -15.60 -25.68 12.52
C ILE A 393 -15.94 -24.65 11.45
N ILE A 394 -15.33 -24.75 10.26
CA ILE A 394 -15.57 -23.80 9.14
C ILE A 394 -17.05 -23.77 8.74
N ASN A 395 -17.68 -24.95 8.60
CA ASN A 395 -19.08 -25.06 8.23
C ASN A 395 -20.00 -24.38 9.26
N GLU A 396 -19.73 -24.58 10.55
CA GLU A 396 -20.52 -23.93 11.60
C GLU A 396 -20.26 -22.43 11.65
N CYS A 397 -19.02 -21.98 11.46
CA CYS A 397 -18.70 -20.55 11.35
C CYS A 397 -19.50 -19.87 10.23
N VAL A 398 -19.67 -20.55 9.09
CA VAL A 398 -20.54 -20.05 8.00
C VAL A 398 -21.99 -20.01 8.44
N LYS A 399 -22.51 -21.10 9.02
CA LYS A 399 -23.90 -21.19 9.49
C LYS A 399 -24.25 -20.15 10.56
N LYS A 400 -23.31 -19.80 11.42
CA LYS A 400 -23.45 -18.80 12.50
C LYS A 400 -23.16 -17.37 12.04
N GLY A 401 -22.78 -17.16 10.78
CA GLY A 401 -22.45 -15.84 10.24
C GLY A 401 -21.13 -15.26 10.75
N ILE A 402 -20.23 -16.09 11.32
CA ILE A 402 -18.87 -15.68 11.68
C ILE A 402 -18.00 -15.56 10.41
N LEU A 403 -18.19 -16.50 9.47
CA LEU A 403 -17.66 -16.44 8.11
C LEU A 403 -18.80 -16.20 7.12
N LYS A 404 -18.58 -15.32 6.14
CA LYS A 404 -19.58 -15.06 5.08
C LYS A 404 -19.67 -16.17 4.05
N THR A 405 -18.55 -16.84 3.81
CA THR A 405 -18.43 -17.94 2.85
C THR A 405 -17.46 -18.98 3.39
N THR A 406 -17.56 -20.20 2.86
CA THR A 406 -16.63 -21.27 3.19
C THR A 406 -15.23 -20.96 2.67
N VAL A 407 -14.22 -21.45 3.38
CA VAL A 407 -12.80 -21.29 3.02
C VAL A 407 -12.28 -22.64 2.54
N PRO A 408 -11.54 -22.70 1.41
CA PRO A 408 -10.85 -23.91 0.98
C PRO A 408 -9.98 -24.48 2.10
N LEU A 409 -10.18 -25.76 2.42
CA LEU A 409 -9.43 -26.51 3.40
C LEU A 409 -8.60 -27.58 2.70
N VAL A 410 -7.28 -27.50 2.83
CA VAL A 410 -6.35 -28.43 2.15
C VAL A 410 -5.30 -28.99 3.11
N THR A 411 -4.67 -30.09 2.70
CA THR A 411 -3.56 -30.74 3.41
C THR A 411 -2.31 -30.66 2.57
N PHE A 412 -1.15 -30.63 3.24
CA PHE A 412 0.14 -30.80 2.57
C PHE A 412 0.57 -32.27 2.65
N GLU A 413 0.98 -32.84 1.52
CA GLU A 413 1.50 -34.20 1.44
C GLU A 413 2.96 -34.16 0.99
N ASP A 414 3.84 -34.60 1.88
CA ASP A 414 5.25 -34.82 1.54
C ASP A 414 5.40 -36.15 0.80
N CYS A 415 5.63 -36.04 -0.51
CA CYS A 415 5.82 -37.13 -1.45
C CYS A 415 7.26 -37.13 -2.02
N GLY A 416 8.15 -36.29 -1.49
CA GLY A 416 9.52 -36.13 -1.96
C GLY A 416 10.02 -34.68 -1.95
N ALA A 417 11.27 -34.51 -2.38
CA ALA A 417 12.01 -33.24 -2.24
C ALA A 417 11.32 -32.02 -2.85
N ASP A 418 10.53 -32.20 -3.92
CA ASP A 418 9.86 -31.11 -4.64
C ASP A 418 8.42 -30.85 -4.16
N SER A 419 7.89 -31.62 -3.20
CA SER A 419 6.49 -31.52 -2.76
C SER A 419 6.12 -30.11 -2.30
N ALA A 420 6.98 -29.48 -1.49
CA ALA A 420 6.73 -28.12 -1.01
C ALA A 420 6.69 -27.10 -2.15
N LEU A 421 7.59 -27.24 -3.13
CA LEU A 421 7.63 -26.36 -4.30
C LEU A 421 6.39 -26.55 -5.19
N GLN A 422 5.97 -27.79 -5.44
CA GLN A 422 4.76 -28.09 -6.22
C GLN A 422 3.48 -27.60 -5.54
N PHE A 423 3.46 -27.63 -4.20
CA PHE A 423 2.37 -27.11 -3.41
C PHE A 423 2.31 -25.58 -3.47
N LEU A 424 3.45 -24.91 -3.27
CA LEU A 424 3.52 -23.45 -3.21
C LEU A 424 3.42 -22.78 -4.58
N CYS A 425 3.76 -23.47 -5.67
CA CYS A 425 3.87 -22.90 -7.01
C CYS A 425 3.00 -23.62 -8.04
N HIS A 426 2.51 -22.88 -9.04
CA HIS A 426 1.85 -23.49 -10.18
C HIS A 426 2.86 -24.33 -10.98
N ASN A 427 2.58 -25.63 -11.13
CA ASN A 427 3.46 -26.60 -11.79
C ASN A 427 4.90 -26.67 -11.21
N GLY A 428 5.09 -26.24 -9.96
CA GLY A 428 6.41 -26.19 -9.33
C GLY A 428 7.34 -25.09 -9.86
N ASP A 429 6.83 -24.07 -10.57
CA ASP A 429 7.65 -22.95 -11.05
C ASP A 429 7.68 -21.81 -10.01
N PRO A 430 8.84 -21.49 -9.39
CA PRO A 430 8.99 -20.42 -8.42
C PRO A 430 8.54 -19.03 -8.91
N LYS A 431 8.47 -18.81 -10.24
CA LYS A 431 7.99 -17.55 -10.82
C LYS A 431 6.49 -17.34 -10.68
N TYR A 432 5.74 -18.42 -10.42
CA TYR A 432 4.29 -18.40 -10.35
C TYR A 432 3.80 -18.98 -9.02
N PRO A 433 4.04 -18.30 -7.89
CA PRO A 433 3.57 -18.73 -6.58
C PRO A 433 2.03 -18.74 -6.52
N ARG A 434 1.44 -19.74 -5.86
CA ARG A 434 -0.01 -19.86 -5.58
C ARG A 434 -0.43 -19.01 -4.39
N PHE A 435 0.50 -18.76 -3.48
CA PHE A 435 0.34 -17.97 -2.26
C PHE A 435 1.46 -16.96 -2.21
N ASP A 436 1.15 -15.74 -1.80
CA ASP A 436 2.13 -14.68 -1.55
C ASP A 436 2.33 -14.41 -0.05
N HIS A 437 1.53 -15.06 0.82
CA HIS A 437 1.75 -15.06 2.26
C HIS A 437 1.33 -16.37 2.94
N LEU A 438 2.21 -16.95 3.77
CA LEU A 438 1.96 -18.09 4.64
C LEU A 438 1.90 -17.63 6.11
N VAL A 439 0.79 -17.87 6.81
CA VAL A 439 0.57 -17.42 8.20
C VAL A 439 0.28 -18.60 9.10
N ALA A 440 1.23 -18.99 9.94
CA ALA A 440 1.04 -19.98 11.00
C ALA A 440 0.58 -19.28 12.30
N ILE A 441 -0.49 -19.77 12.90
CA ILE A 441 -0.99 -19.35 14.21
C ILE A 441 -1.21 -20.58 15.07
N GLU A 442 -0.54 -20.63 16.23
CA GLU A 442 -0.58 -21.78 17.14
C GLU A 442 -0.32 -23.12 16.44
N ARG A 443 0.67 -23.12 15.54
CA ARG A 443 1.08 -24.34 14.83
C ARG A 443 2.45 -24.76 15.31
N SER A 444 2.62 -25.94 15.90
CA SER A 444 3.94 -26.37 16.36
C SER A 444 5.01 -26.38 15.25
N GLY A 445 6.16 -25.81 15.56
CA GLY A 445 7.33 -25.82 14.71
C GLY A 445 8.29 -26.94 15.07
N ARG A 446 9.04 -27.40 14.08
CA ARG A 446 10.10 -28.39 14.26
C ARG A 446 11.22 -27.81 15.12
N ALA A 447 11.66 -28.54 16.14
CA ALA A 447 12.83 -28.22 16.96
C ALA A 447 14.14 -28.61 16.26
N ALA A 448 15.28 -28.25 16.86
CA ALA A 448 16.61 -28.41 16.24
C ALA A 448 17.00 -29.88 15.96
N ASP A 449 16.38 -30.84 16.62
CA ASP A 449 16.62 -32.27 16.43
C ASP A 449 15.66 -32.93 15.41
N GLY A 450 14.80 -32.12 14.78
CA GLY A 450 13.82 -32.60 13.81
C GLY A 450 12.54 -33.18 14.41
N ASN A 451 12.34 -33.06 15.73
CA ASN A 451 11.11 -33.44 16.43
C ASN A 451 10.21 -32.23 16.70
N TYR A 452 9.02 -32.52 17.24
CA TYR A 452 8.04 -31.52 17.66
C TYR A 452 7.78 -31.73 19.14
N TYR A 453 7.67 -30.64 19.91
CA TYR A 453 7.46 -30.71 21.35
C TYR A 453 6.35 -29.77 21.78
N ASN A 454 5.56 -30.20 22.77
CA ASN A 454 4.64 -29.30 23.47
C ASN A 454 5.39 -28.57 24.60
N MET A 455 4.71 -27.62 25.26
CA MET A 455 5.30 -26.84 26.36
C MET A 455 5.79 -27.69 27.55
N ARG A 456 5.31 -28.92 27.70
CA ARG A 456 5.75 -29.88 28.73
C ARG A 456 7.00 -30.68 28.31
N GLY A 457 7.52 -30.47 27.11
CA GLY A 457 8.67 -31.19 26.56
C GLY A 457 8.34 -32.60 26.04
N ILE A 458 7.05 -32.93 25.86
CA ILE A 458 6.62 -34.22 25.33
C ILE A 458 6.77 -34.18 23.81
N ASN A 459 7.36 -35.22 23.22
CA ASN A 459 7.49 -35.34 21.76
C ASN A 459 6.13 -35.66 21.13
N ILE A 460 5.72 -34.81 20.18
CA ILE A 460 4.42 -34.86 19.51
C ILE A 460 4.55 -35.10 18.00
N LYS A 461 5.72 -35.51 17.50
CA LYS A 461 5.99 -35.67 16.06
C LYS A 461 4.99 -36.55 15.31
N HIS A 462 4.50 -37.61 15.94
CA HIS A 462 3.52 -38.53 15.35
C HIS A 462 2.12 -37.93 15.14
N LEU A 463 1.91 -36.72 15.66
CA LEU A 463 0.66 -35.97 15.59
C LEU A 463 0.70 -34.82 14.58
N VAL A 464 1.86 -34.61 13.95
CA VAL A 464 2.20 -33.41 13.21
C VAL A 464 2.62 -33.75 11.80
N ASP A 465 1.94 -33.17 10.82
CA ASP A 465 2.38 -33.22 9.43
C ASP A 465 3.51 -32.19 9.20
N PRO A 466 4.46 -32.47 8.29
CA PRO A 466 5.67 -31.67 8.09
C PRO A 466 5.42 -30.36 7.30
N ILE A 467 4.39 -29.62 7.69
CA ILE A 467 3.98 -28.33 7.11
C ILE A 467 5.11 -27.29 7.19
N ASP A 468 6.03 -27.41 8.15
CA ASP A 468 7.23 -26.57 8.25
C ASP A 468 8.05 -26.54 6.96
N ASP A 469 8.03 -27.61 6.17
CA ASP A 469 8.78 -27.70 4.91
C ASP A 469 8.27 -26.67 3.89
N LEU A 470 7.00 -26.24 4.00
CA LEU A 470 6.47 -25.12 3.22
C LEU A 470 7.13 -23.79 3.61
N PHE A 471 7.34 -23.53 4.91
CA PHE A 471 8.03 -22.32 5.38
C PHE A 471 9.50 -22.31 4.96
N ILE A 472 10.15 -23.48 5.03
CA ILE A 472 11.54 -23.65 4.60
C ILE A 472 11.67 -23.40 3.09
N ALA A 473 10.78 -23.97 2.28
CA ALA A 473 10.79 -23.77 0.82
C ALA A 473 10.48 -22.32 0.44
N ALA A 474 9.49 -21.68 1.09
CA ALA A 474 9.07 -20.31 0.81
C ALA A 474 10.22 -19.31 0.89
N LYS A 475 11.20 -19.51 1.79
CA LYS A 475 12.39 -18.65 1.90
C LYS A 475 13.16 -18.48 0.58
N ASN A 476 13.12 -19.48 -0.29
CA ASN A 476 13.83 -19.48 -1.57
C ASN A 476 12.93 -19.12 -2.76
N ILE A 477 11.64 -18.80 -2.52
CA ILE A 477 10.67 -18.47 -3.56
C ILE A 477 10.36 -16.96 -3.45
N PRO A 478 10.85 -16.13 -4.38
CA PRO A 478 10.57 -14.70 -4.37
C PRO A 478 9.08 -14.40 -4.37
N GLY A 479 8.66 -13.46 -3.53
CA GLY A 479 7.26 -13.03 -3.44
C GLY A 479 6.38 -13.82 -2.48
N ILE A 480 6.90 -14.88 -1.82
CA ILE A 480 6.19 -15.54 -0.71
C ILE A 480 6.75 -15.02 0.62
N MET A 481 5.89 -14.40 1.42
CA MET A 481 6.21 -14.02 2.80
C MET A 481 5.72 -15.07 3.78
N THR A 482 6.40 -15.22 4.92
CA THR A 482 6.06 -16.15 5.98
C THR A 482 5.84 -15.45 7.31
N THR A 483 4.90 -15.93 8.12
CA THR A 483 4.63 -15.37 9.44
C THR A 483 4.24 -16.45 10.44
N GLY A 484 4.84 -16.39 11.63
CA GLY A 484 4.42 -17.16 12.80
C GLY A 484 3.73 -16.28 13.83
N ILE A 485 2.65 -16.76 14.43
CA ILE A 485 1.93 -16.20 15.57
C ILE A 485 1.88 -17.30 16.63
N GLY A 486 2.35 -16.98 17.84
CA GLY A 486 2.62 -17.97 18.89
C GLY A 486 2.82 -17.28 20.24
N ASP A 487 2.68 -18.05 21.31
CA ASP A 487 2.82 -17.61 22.70
C ASP A 487 3.92 -18.41 23.46
N GLY A 488 4.21 -19.66 23.07
CA GLY A 488 5.16 -20.56 23.74
C GLY A 488 6.58 -20.56 23.17
N GLY A 489 6.76 -20.17 21.91
CA GLY A 489 8.04 -20.17 21.20
C GLY A 489 8.41 -21.50 20.54
N ASN A 490 7.59 -22.54 20.71
CA ASN A 490 7.68 -23.81 20.00
C ASN A 490 6.76 -23.84 18.76
N GLU A 491 6.17 -22.71 18.37
CA GLU A 491 5.35 -22.57 17.17
C GLU A 491 6.18 -22.25 15.91
N LEU A 492 5.67 -22.66 14.77
CA LEU A 492 6.21 -22.47 13.45
C LEU A 492 6.37 -20.97 13.16
N GLY A 493 7.59 -20.59 12.76
CA GLY A 493 7.99 -19.21 12.54
C GLY A 493 8.71 -18.59 13.74
N MET A 494 8.59 -19.17 14.94
CA MET A 494 9.28 -18.69 16.15
C MET A 494 10.78 -18.99 16.19
N GLY A 495 11.33 -19.66 15.17
CA GLY A 495 12.78 -19.81 15.00
C GLY A 495 13.53 -18.48 14.98
N LYS A 496 12.87 -17.38 14.59
CA LYS A 496 13.44 -16.02 14.68
C LYS A 496 13.69 -15.56 16.13
N LEU A 497 13.02 -16.17 17.10
CA LEU A 497 13.10 -15.88 18.53
C LEU A 497 13.81 -17.00 19.31
N LYS A 498 14.37 -18.00 18.62
CA LYS A 498 14.95 -19.23 19.20
C LYS A 498 15.88 -18.97 20.38
N ASP A 499 16.79 -18.01 20.28
CA ASP A 499 17.75 -17.72 21.36
C ASP A 499 17.07 -17.17 22.62
N LYS A 500 16.01 -16.37 22.45
CA LYS A 500 15.22 -15.85 23.56
C LYS A 500 14.38 -16.95 24.19
N VAL A 501 13.75 -17.81 23.37
CA VAL A 501 13.00 -18.98 23.87
C VAL A 501 13.92 -19.88 24.69
N LYS A 502 15.12 -20.18 24.20
CA LYS A 502 16.14 -20.96 24.94
C LYS A 502 16.53 -20.34 26.29
N ALA A 503 16.56 -19.01 26.36
CA ALA A 503 16.99 -18.28 27.55
C ALA A 503 15.88 -18.13 28.60
N PHE A 504 14.63 -17.94 28.18
CA PHE A 504 13.55 -17.52 29.06
C PHE A 504 12.46 -18.58 29.28
N MET A 505 12.30 -19.55 28.38
CA MET A 505 11.24 -20.55 28.49
C MET A 505 11.68 -21.83 29.19
N THR A 506 10.78 -22.37 30.00
CA THR A 506 10.91 -23.71 30.56
C THR A 506 11.07 -24.72 29.43
N ASN A 507 12.07 -25.61 29.52
CA ASN A 507 12.46 -26.52 28.45
C ASN A 507 12.87 -25.85 27.13
N GLY A 508 13.13 -24.53 27.09
CA GLY A 508 13.40 -23.78 25.87
C GLY A 508 14.55 -24.34 25.01
N LYS A 509 15.56 -24.96 25.63
CA LYS A 509 16.65 -25.65 24.90
C LYS A 509 16.17 -26.84 24.05
N LEU A 510 15.11 -27.51 24.50
CA LEU A 510 14.49 -28.65 23.84
C LEU A 510 13.39 -28.20 22.86
N ILE A 511 12.49 -27.34 23.33
CA ILE A 511 11.23 -27.07 22.61
C ILE A 511 11.32 -25.95 21.58
N ALA A 512 12.35 -25.11 21.63
CA ALA A 512 12.43 -23.94 20.75
C ALA A 512 12.36 -24.35 19.28
N CYS A 513 11.40 -23.76 18.57
CA CYS A 513 11.24 -23.92 17.14
C CYS A 513 12.55 -23.51 16.43
N ASP A 514 12.94 -24.28 15.42
CA ASP A 514 14.13 -24.02 14.60
C ASP A 514 13.79 -23.26 13.31
N VAL A 515 12.54 -23.32 12.86
CA VAL A 515 12.11 -22.77 11.57
C VAL A 515 11.71 -21.30 11.74
N PRO A 516 12.47 -20.35 11.17
CA PRO A 516 12.15 -18.93 11.24
C PRO A 516 11.10 -18.55 10.19
N ALA A 517 10.33 -17.52 10.49
CA ALA A 517 9.51 -16.82 9.52
C ALA A 517 10.05 -15.40 9.28
N ASP A 518 9.62 -14.75 8.19
CA ASP A 518 9.95 -13.34 7.92
C ASP A 518 9.44 -12.44 9.05
N TYR A 519 8.24 -12.75 9.55
CA TYR A 519 7.61 -12.09 10.69
C TYR A 519 7.28 -13.09 11.80
N ALA A 520 7.48 -12.68 13.05
CA ALA A 520 7.09 -13.44 14.23
C ALA A 520 6.30 -12.52 15.18
N ILE A 521 5.07 -12.88 15.51
CA ILE A 521 4.22 -12.19 16.47
C ILE A 521 4.14 -13.03 17.74
N THR A 522 4.62 -12.45 18.84
CA THR A 522 4.38 -12.98 20.18
C THR A 522 3.13 -12.35 20.77
N ALA A 523 2.24 -13.16 21.32
CA ALA A 523 1.09 -12.73 22.10
C ALA A 523 1.03 -13.54 23.39
N GLY A 524 0.29 -13.06 24.40
CA GLY A 524 0.03 -13.86 25.61
C GLY A 524 -0.84 -15.09 25.34
N VAL A 525 -1.63 -15.05 24.26
CA VAL A 525 -2.40 -16.17 23.69
C VAL A 525 -2.41 -15.96 22.17
N SER A 526 -2.17 -17.00 21.38
CA SER A 526 -2.04 -16.90 19.91
C SER A 526 -3.26 -16.27 19.25
N ASN A 527 -4.47 -16.63 19.71
CA ASN A 527 -5.74 -16.06 19.28
C ASN A 527 -5.78 -14.52 19.38
N TRP A 528 -5.21 -13.94 20.44
CA TRP A 528 -5.15 -12.48 20.60
C TRP A 528 -4.29 -11.82 19.52
N GLY A 529 -3.19 -12.47 19.12
CA GLY A 529 -2.39 -12.07 17.98
C GLY A 529 -3.21 -12.02 16.69
N GLY A 530 -4.04 -13.04 16.45
CA GLY A 530 -4.98 -13.08 15.33
C GLY A 530 -6.01 -11.93 15.37
N TYR A 531 -6.63 -11.66 16.53
CA TYR A 531 -7.61 -10.58 16.68
C TYR A 531 -6.99 -9.20 16.44
N ALA A 532 -5.84 -8.92 17.04
CA ALA A 532 -5.16 -7.65 16.87
C ALA A 532 -4.68 -7.44 15.44
N LEU A 533 -4.27 -8.51 14.74
CA LEU A 533 -3.97 -8.44 13.32
C LEU A 533 -5.23 -8.07 12.51
N THR A 534 -6.37 -8.70 12.77
CA THR A 534 -7.64 -8.35 12.14
C THR A 534 -8.02 -6.88 12.36
N CYS A 535 -7.88 -6.36 13.59
CA CYS A 535 -8.08 -4.95 13.89
C CYS A 535 -7.08 -4.04 13.13
N GLY A 536 -5.81 -4.45 13.04
CA GLY A 536 -4.78 -3.75 12.27
C GLY A 536 -5.10 -3.67 10.78
N LEU A 537 -5.57 -4.78 10.18
CA LEU A 537 -6.01 -4.84 8.78
C LEU A 537 -7.15 -3.85 8.49
N TYR A 538 -8.12 -3.78 9.39
CA TYR A 538 -9.22 -2.82 9.31
C TYR A 538 -8.72 -1.37 9.39
N LEU A 539 -7.87 -1.06 10.38
CA LEU A 539 -7.34 0.29 10.59
C LEU A 539 -6.52 0.80 9.39
N LEU A 540 -5.70 -0.06 8.81
CA LEU A 540 -4.89 0.30 7.64
C LEU A 540 -5.78 0.50 6.40
N ASN A 541 -6.74 -0.39 6.13
CA ASN A 541 -7.66 -0.20 5.01
C ASN A 541 -8.56 1.03 5.15
N SER A 542 -8.85 1.41 6.40
CA SER A 542 -9.62 2.61 6.72
C SER A 542 -8.78 3.88 6.83
N CYS A 543 -7.45 3.77 6.76
CA CYS A 543 -6.55 4.91 6.76
C CYS A 543 -6.51 5.55 5.37
N PRO A 544 -6.94 6.83 5.20
CA PRO A 544 -6.97 7.48 3.89
C PRO A 544 -5.60 7.52 3.20
N SER A 545 -4.54 7.83 3.96
CA SER A 545 -3.17 7.89 3.45
C SER A 545 -2.69 6.52 2.94
N HIS A 546 -2.99 5.44 3.68
CA HIS A 546 -2.66 4.09 3.26
C HIS A 546 -3.49 3.67 2.05
N ARG A 547 -4.80 3.93 2.06
CA ARG A 547 -5.69 3.59 0.94
C ARG A 547 -5.27 4.26 -0.35
N ARG A 548 -4.91 5.55 -0.30
CA ARG A 548 -4.37 6.28 -1.45
C ARG A 548 -3.11 5.59 -1.99
N TYR A 549 -2.21 5.14 -1.11
CA TYR A 549 -1.01 4.41 -1.51
C TYR A 549 -1.33 3.06 -2.16
N LEU A 550 -2.23 2.27 -1.56
CA LEU A 550 -2.66 0.98 -2.09
C LEU A 550 -3.29 1.08 -3.47
N THR A 551 -4.15 2.09 -3.69
CA THR A 551 -4.79 2.31 -4.99
C THR A 551 -3.90 3.06 -5.97
N ARG A 552 -2.63 3.33 -5.62
CA ARG A 552 -1.67 4.09 -6.43
C ARG A 552 -2.20 5.48 -6.81
N GLY A 553 -3.07 6.04 -5.98
CA GLY A 553 -3.76 7.32 -6.21
C GLY A 553 -4.97 7.26 -7.14
N LEU A 554 -5.30 6.10 -7.70
CA LEU A 554 -6.48 5.91 -8.56
C LEU A 554 -7.73 5.73 -7.69
N LEU A 555 -8.81 6.46 -7.95
CA LEU A 555 -10.05 6.29 -7.20
C LEU A 555 -10.82 5.10 -7.78
N GLN A 556 -10.84 3.98 -7.08
CA GLN A 556 -11.74 2.91 -7.48
C GLN A 556 -13.20 3.29 -7.20
N PRO A 557 -14.14 2.97 -8.11
CA PRO A 557 -15.56 3.14 -7.87
C PRO A 557 -15.98 2.15 -6.79
N ILE A 558 -16.07 2.61 -5.55
CA ILE A 558 -16.55 1.80 -4.44
C ILE A 558 -17.57 2.62 -3.66
N ASN A 559 -18.70 1.99 -3.33
CA ASN A 559 -19.62 2.52 -2.32
C ASN A 559 -18.92 2.46 -0.96
N LYS A 560 -18.23 3.56 -0.61
CA LYS A 560 -17.34 3.62 0.56
C LYS A 560 -18.05 3.13 1.82
N GLU A 561 -19.31 3.54 2.02
CA GLU A 561 -20.05 3.22 3.25
C GLU A 561 -20.36 1.73 3.38
N GLU A 562 -20.89 1.08 2.35
CA GLU A 562 -21.17 -0.37 2.39
C GLU A 562 -19.90 -1.19 2.61
N GLN A 563 -18.79 -0.82 1.96
CA GLN A 563 -17.51 -1.52 2.14
C GLN A 563 -16.95 -1.33 3.56
N PHE A 564 -17.04 -0.12 4.12
CA PHE A 564 -16.62 0.12 5.50
C PHE A 564 -17.48 -0.65 6.52
N GLN A 565 -18.78 -0.70 6.30
CA GLN A 565 -19.69 -1.51 7.10
C GLN A 565 -19.37 -3.00 6.97
N ASP A 566 -19.06 -3.47 5.77
CA ASP A 566 -18.63 -4.84 5.53
C ASP A 566 -17.38 -5.18 6.35
N TRP A 567 -16.32 -4.38 6.25
CA TRP A 567 -15.09 -4.61 7.01
C TRP A 567 -15.32 -4.54 8.52
N ALA A 568 -16.08 -3.55 9.00
CA ALA A 568 -16.41 -3.42 10.42
C ALA A 568 -17.19 -4.65 10.93
N SER A 569 -18.12 -5.18 10.12
CA SER A 569 -18.87 -6.40 10.45
C SER A 569 -18.00 -7.64 10.58
N ASN A 570 -16.78 -7.65 10.04
CA ASN A 570 -15.83 -8.77 10.10
C ASN A 570 -14.78 -8.62 11.21
N LEU A 571 -14.81 -7.55 12.02
CA LEU A 571 -13.99 -7.44 13.22
C LEU A 571 -14.31 -8.57 14.23
N PRO A 572 -13.34 -8.97 15.08
CA PRO A 572 -13.60 -9.88 16.18
C PRO A 572 -14.64 -9.28 17.13
N SER A 573 -15.47 -10.12 17.74
CA SER A 573 -16.41 -9.68 18.77
C SER A 573 -16.59 -10.75 19.83
N VAL A 574 -16.95 -10.33 21.04
CA VAL A 574 -17.21 -11.25 22.16
C VAL A 574 -18.24 -12.30 21.76
N ILE A 575 -19.31 -11.89 21.08
CA ILE A 575 -20.39 -12.78 20.63
C ILE A 575 -19.88 -13.82 19.63
N LYS A 576 -19.10 -13.41 18.63
CA LYS A 576 -18.56 -14.34 17.62
C LYS A 576 -17.63 -15.36 18.27
N GLU A 577 -16.79 -14.89 19.19
CA GLU A 577 -15.85 -15.74 19.91
C GLU A 577 -16.56 -16.73 20.82
N GLU A 578 -17.59 -16.27 21.54
CA GLU A 578 -18.41 -17.12 22.40
C GLU A 578 -19.09 -18.24 21.60
N LEU A 579 -19.66 -17.91 20.44
CA LEU A 579 -20.26 -18.87 19.52
C LEU A 579 -19.25 -19.90 19.00
N LEU A 580 -18.03 -19.45 18.68
CA LEU A 580 -16.97 -20.30 18.17
C LEU A 580 -16.42 -21.23 19.26
N LEU A 581 -16.10 -20.71 20.44
CA LEU A 581 -15.64 -21.51 21.58
C LEU A 581 -16.70 -22.52 22.03
N ALA A 582 -17.97 -22.12 22.10
CA ALA A 582 -19.06 -23.05 22.40
C ALA A 582 -19.14 -24.18 21.37
N LYS A 583 -18.87 -23.88 20.09
CA LYS A 583 -18.81 -24.91 19.04
C LYS A 583 -17.61 -25.81 19.22
N LEU A 584 -16.41 -25.27 19.46
CA LEU A 584 -15.19 -26.05 19.73
C LEU A 584 -15.43 -27.03 20.89
N MET A 585 -16.02 -26.56 21.99
CA MET A 585 -16.41 -27.42 23.12
C MET A 585 -17.42 -28.50 22.73
N SER A 586 -18.44 -28.18 21.93
CA SER A 586 -19.42 -29.19 21.48
C SER A 586 -18.80 -30.27 20.60
N LEU A 587 -17.68 -29.95 19.92
CA LEU A 587 -16.87 -30.89 19.13
C LEU A 587 -15.82 -31.61 20.00
N GLY A 588 -15.81 -31.33 21.31
CA GLY A 588 -14.92 -31.96 22.28
C GLY A 588 -13.53 -31.34 22.38
N VAL A 589 -13.30 -30.17 21.77
CA VAL A 589 -12.02 -29.44 21.83
C VAL A 589 -11.81 -28.86 23.24
N ARG A 590 -10.63 -29.11 23.81
CA ARG A 590 -10.25 -28.71 25.19
C ARG A 590 -9.18 -27.63 25.19
N SER A 591 -9.01 -26.94 26.32
CA SER A 591 -7.82 -26.10 26.52
C SER A 591 -6.57 -26.98 26.61
N GLY A 592 -5.52 -26.70 25.83
CA GLY A 592 -4.32 -27.55 25.86
C GLY A 592 -3.47 -27.38 27.11
N LYS A 593 -3.68 -26.33 27.91
CA LYS A 593 -3.00 -26.16 29.20
C LYS A 593 -3.59 -27.02 30.30
N THR A 594 -4.92 -26.98 30.48
CA THR A 594 -5.63 -27.66 31.59
C THR A 594 -6.20 -29.01 31.18
N GLY A 595 -6.49 -29.23 29.89
CA GLY A 595 -7.27 -30.36 29.38
C GLY A 595 -8.78 -30.28 29.67
N HIS A 596 -9.28 -29.14 30.18
CA HIS A 596 -10.71 -28.99 30.49
C HIS A 596 -11.56 -28.76 29.24
N LEU A 597 -12.77 -29.32 29.26
CA LEU A 597 -13.82 -29.02 28.30
C LEU A 597 -14.67 -27.86 28.85
N ALA A 598 -14.13 -26.65 28.76
CA ALA A 598 -14.74 -25.44 29.32
C ALA A 598 -14.52 -24.25 28.37
N MET A 599 -15.24 -23.15 28.64
CA MET A 599 -15.09 -21.87 27.92
C MET A 599 -13.78 -21.20 28.37
N GLU A 600 -12.65 -21.76 27.96
CA GLU A 600 -11.31 -21.31 28.30
C GLU A 600 -10.32 -21.56 27.16
N VAL A 601 -9.28 -20.74 27.10
CA VAL A 601 -8.18 -20.84 26.14
C VAL A 601 -6.87 -20.63 26.89
N ASP A 602 -5.85 -21.46 26.64
CA ASP A 602 -4.59 -21.49 27.42
C ASP A 602 -4.80 -21.40 28.95
N GLY A 603 -5.78 -22.14 29.48
CA GLY A 603 -6.14 -22.17 30.90
C GLY A 603 -6.67 -20.86 31.49
N LEU A 604 -7.06 -19.91 30.65
CA LEU A 604 -7.70 -18.65 31.02
C LEU A 604 -9.19 -18.71 30.66
N THR A 605 -10.07 -18.33 31.59
CA THR A 605 -11.52 -18.33 31.34
C THR A 605 -11.90 -17.28 30.29
N PHE A 606 -12.83 -17.63 29.40
CA PHE A 606 -13.32 -16.72 28.36
C PHE A 606 -13.82 -15.39 28.94
N HIS A 607 -14.68 -15.48 29.95
CA HIS A 607 -15.06 -14.34 30.79
C HIS A 607 -14.31 -14.36 32.12
N PRO A 608 -13.80 -13.20 32.59
CA PRO A 608 -13.75 -11.92 31.88
C PRO A 608 -12.59 -11.81 30.87
N THR A 609 -11.60 -12.72 30.91
CA THR A 609 -10.26 -12.51 30.33
C THR A 609 -10.24 -12.26 28.82
N HIS A 610 -10.65 -13.23 28.02
CA HIS A 610 -10.62 -13.10 26.56
C HIS A 610 -11.64 -12.05 26.07
N SER A 611 -12.79 -11.97 26.74
CA SER A 611 -13.81 -10.97 26.43
C SER A 611 -13.34 -9.53 26.67
N ASP A 612 -12.51 -9.29 27.70
CA ASP A 612 -11.91 -7.98 27.98
C ASP A 612 -10.87 -7.61 26.92
N ILE A 613 -10.00 -8.54 26.54
CA ILE A 613 -9.01 -8.32 25.47
C ILE A 613 -9.70 -7.92 24.16
N ILE A 614 -10.73 -8.65 23.74
CA ILE A 614 -11.50 -8.32 22.52
C ILE A 614 -12.11 -6.91 22.65
N THR A 615 -12.77 -6.61 23.78
CA THR A 615 -13.38 -5.29 24.03
C THR A 615 -12.35 -4.17 23.96
N ARG A 616 -11.15 -4.35 24.53
CA ARG A 616 -10.09 -3.35 24.53
C ARG A 616 -9.46 -3.16 23.15
N LEU A 617 -9.27 -4.23 22.38
CA LEU A 617 -8.83 -4.15 20.99
C LEU A 617 -9.83 -3.37 20.13
N LEU A 618 -11.13 -3.66 20.28
CA LEU A 618 -12.20 -2.94 19.58
C LEU A 618 -12.26 -1.47 19.98
N LYS A 619 -12.08 -1.16 21.27
CA LYS A 619 -12.01 0.22 21.73
C LYS A 619 -10.89 0.99 21.02
N VAL A 620 -9.67 0.45 20.98
CA VAL A 620 -8.57 1.10 20.24
C VAL A 620 -8.84 1.21 18.74
N THR A 621 -9.56 0.24 18.17
CA THR A 621 -9.95 0.24 16.75
C THR A 621 -10.89 1.40 16.45
N HIS A 622 -11.97 1.54 17.25
CA HIS A 622 -13.04 2.50 17.02
C HIS A 622 -12.79 3.90 17.58
N ASP A 623 -11.95 4.06 18.60
CA ASP A 623 -11.68 5.36 19.24
C ASP A 623 -11.22 6.39 18.19
N GLU A 624 -12.03 7.43 17.94
CA GLU A 624 -11.68 8.50 17.01
C GLU A 624 -10.60 9.44 17.56
#